data_AF-A0A9W8D4D7-F1
#
_entry.id   AF-A0A9W8D4D7-F1
#
_cell.length_a   1.000
_cell.length_b   1.000
_cell.length_c   1.000
_cell.angle_alpha   90.00
_cell.angle_beta   90.00
_cell.angle_gamma   90.00
#
_symmetry.space_group_name_H-M   'P 1'
#
loop_
_entity.id
_entity.type
_entity.pdbx_description
1 polymer ?
#
loop_
_entity_poly.entity_id
_entity_poly.type
_entity_poly.pdbx_seq_one_letter_code
_entity_poly.pdbx_strand_id
1 'polypeptide(L)'
;MDTSAVVLRDQLRQAVEECSARGLVFAAKWAAEQLCSLSPTTLGFKLPASHASFAQESAQAALDAEEKDSVSLAKCLFDLREFDRAAYKLQKCNGPRAVFLRLYSQYLSRERRVGEAAPNSNKSAASDTALSAEESDRRRTAGEADRELLAIRDELETLDSDSSIDAFQLYLLGLVHKALGQRLRAQEALLRSVCAYEFNWSAWQLLETCVDTVQQPVEQLSAKVSGAGWMQHAFMAQLLVEQFGGGNNEFGVHHRVLEQLFPNSQFVLGLRAVRHYSMREFEEARQLFVQLQHADPYALELSDIHSNILYVMEDRARLGELAHRCAALDRFRPETCCVIGNYYSLRREHEKAVGYFQRALQLDNKYLAAWTLMGHEFIEMKNTAAAVDAYRHAVDTDARDYRAWYGLGQTYEMLNMPHYACNYYMRAAALRPYDSRMWCALGSCYEASSQRTPAIESYRRALLGTAENEAVAITRLAHLYDDAGDRPKAAYYFQLLVEHAVKNAGALQDTAPSNSGLPLQGQGQMDELATACLFLASYEHDRGNPSVSLRYLAQVVDGANSGGISQQRVDEAKAMMRAVSQNESI
;
A
#
# COMPACT_ATOMS: atom_id res chain seq x y z
N MET A 1 13.20 -25.48 -31.18
CA MET A 1 13.54 -24.57 -30.05
C MET A 1 12.27 -24.38 -29.22
N ASP A 2 11.60 -25.47 -28.87
CA ASP A 2 10.18 -25.47 -28.47
C ASP A 2 9.94 -26.12 -27.10
N THR A 3 11.01 -26.54 -26.43
CA THR A 3 10.91 -27.38 -25.23
C THR A 3 10.60 -26.58 -23.97
N SER A 4 11.02 -25.32 -23.87
CA SER A 4 10.87 -24.53 -22.63
C SER A 4 9.44 -24.04 -22.37
N ALA A 5 8.74 -23.53 -23.40
CA ALA A 5 7.36 -23.07 -23.25
C ALA A 5 6.36 -24.21 -23.03
N VAL A 6 6.61 -25.37 -23.64
CA VAL A 6 5.82 -26.59 -23.40
C VAL A 6 6.03 -27.09 -21.98
N VAL A 7 7.29 -27.16 -21.51
CA VAL A 7 7.61 -27.56 -20.14
C VAL A 7 6.98 -26.60 -19.13
N LEU A 8 7.05 -25.28 -19.34
CA LEU A 8 6.39 -24.31 -18.45
C LEU A 8 4.87 -24.49 -18.41
N ARG A 9 4.25 -24.73 -19.58
CA ARG A 9 2.81 -24.95 -19.68
C ARG A 9 2.40 -26.22 -18.94
N ASP A 10 3.16 -27.29 -19.04
CA ASP A 10 2.89 -28.55 -18.34
C ASP A 10 3.15 -28.43 -16.84
N GLN A 11 4.19 -27.71 -16.42
CA GLN A 11 4.45 -27.38 -15.01
C GLN A 11 3.31 -26.58 -14.38
N LEU A 12 2.79 -25.56 -15.08
CA LEU A 12 1.66 -24.76 -14.61
C LEU A 12 0.36 -25.58 -14.56
N ARG A 13 0.12 -26.48 -15.53
CA ARG A 13 -1.03 -27.41 -15.47
C ARG A 13 -0.95 -28.33 -14.27
N GLN A 14 0.21 -28.94 -14.04
CA GLN A 14 0.44 -29.77 -12.86
C GLN A 14 0.24 -28.95 -11.57
N ALA A 15 0.69 -27.69 -11.54
CA ALA A 15 0.48 -26.83 -10.38
C ALA A 15 -0.99 -26.51 -10.11
N VAL A 16 -1.78 -26.26 -11.15
CA VAL A 16 -3.23 -26.09 -11.02
C VAL A 16 -3.87 -27.36 -10.45
N GLU A 17 -3.49 -28.53 -10.95
CA GLU A 17 -4.01 -29.81 -10.47
C GLU A 17 -3.63 -30.06 -9.00
N GLU A 18 -2.35 -29.94 -8.64
CA GLU A 18 -1.84 -30.21 -7.29
C GLU A 18 -2.37 -29.22 -6.24
N CYS A 19 -2.49 -27.94 -6.58
CA CYS A 19 -3.05 -26.92 -5.67
C CYS A 19 -4.58 -27.11 -5.53
N SER A 20 -5.29 -27.36 -6.63
CA SER A 20 -6.74 -27.62 -6.61
C SER A 20 -7.07 -28.88 -5.82
N ALA A 21 -6.29 -29.93 -6.03
CA ALA A 21 -6.36 -31.21 -5.32
C ALA A 21 -6.29 -31.08 -3.79
N ARG A 22 -5.58 -30.07 -3.30
CA ARG A 22 -5.37 -29.75 -1.88
C ARG A 22 -6.28 -28.62 -1.36
N GLY A 23 -7.12 -28.03 -2.20
CA GLY A 23 -8.06 -26.98 -1.80
C GLY A 23 -7.45 -25.57 -1.73
N LEU A 24 -6.23 -25.38 -2.27
CA LEU A 24 -5.57 -24.08 -2.36
C LEU A 24 -6.08 -23.29 -3.58
N VAL A 25 -7.31 -22.78 -3.46
CA VAL A 25 -8.05 -22.16 -4.57
C VAL A 25 -7.33 -20.94 -5.15
N PHE A 26 -6.74 -20.08 -4.30
CA PHE A 26 -6.05 -18.87 -4.76
C PHE A 26 -4.77 -19.19 -5.55
N ALA A 27 -3.96 -20.14 -5.07
CA ALA A 27 -2.75 -20.57 -5.78
C ALA A 27 -3.11 -21.24 -7.12
N ALA A 28 -4.15 -22.07 -7.15
CA ALA A 28 -4.65 -22.69 -8.37
C ALA A 28 -5.20 -21.65 -9.37
N LYS A 29 -5.98 -20.67 -8.89
CA LYS A 29 -6.49 -19.56 -9.70
C LYS A 29 -5.33 -18.79 -10.33
N TRP A 30 -4.37 -18.34 -9.52
CA TRP A 30 -3.23 -17.55 -10.00
C TRP A 30 -2.40 -18.33 -11.04
N ALA A 31 -2.11 -19.60 -10.79
CA ALA A 31 -1.41 -20.46 -11.75
C ALA A 31 -2.19 -20.63 -13.07
N ALA A 32 -3.52 -20.78 -12.99
CA ALA A 32 -4.38 -20.89 -14.17
C ALA A 32 -4.45 -19.57 -14.98
N GLU A 33 -4.43 -18.42 -14.32
CA GLU A 33 -4.37 -17.11 -14.99
C GLU A 33 -3.05 -16.94 -15.73
N GLN A 34 -1.92 -17.29 -15.09
CA GLN A 34 -0.63 -17.27 -15.78
C GLN A 34 -0.60 -18.23 -16.96
N LEU A 35 -1.17 -19.43 -16.81
CA LEU A 35 -1.30 -20.43 -17.88
C LEU A 35 -2.09 -19.89 -19.08
N CYS A 36 -3.20 -19.17 -18.85
CA CYS A 36 -4.02 -18.58 -19.90
C CYS A 36 -3.35 -17.39 -20.59
N SER A 37 -2.44 -16.69 -19.90
CA SER A 37 -1.70 -15.56 -20.45
C SER A 37 -0.54 -15.95 -21.37
N LEU A 38 -0.13 -17.22 -21.37
CA LEU A 38 0.94 -17.73 -22.24
C LEU A 38 0.50 -17.72 -23.70
N SER A 39 1.22 -16.97 -24.55
CA SER A 39 0.99 -17.02 -25.99
C SER A 39 1.41 -18.38 -26.59
N PRO A 40 0.89 -18.76 -27.77
CA PRO A 40 1.37 -19.94 -28.51
C PRO A 40 2.79 -19.75 -29.08
N THR A 41 3.28 -18.51 -29.13
CA THR A 41 4.48 -18.07 -29.86
C THR A 41 5.61 -17.56 -28.97
N THR A 42 5.57 -17.77 -27.64
CA THR A 42 6.69 -17.48 -26.71
C THR A 42 7.86 -18.46 -26.91
N LEU A 43 8.43 -18.41 -28.11
CA LEU A 43 9.61 -19.10 -28.59
C LEU A 43 10.83 -18.22 -28.28
N GLY A 44 11.62 -18.57 -27.26
CA GLY A 44 12.97 -18.01 -27.14
C GLY A 44 13.62 -18.00 -25.77
N PHE A 45 12.87 -18.18 -24.67
CA PHE A 45 13.48 -18.20 -23.34
C PHE A 45 13.90 -19.61 -22.96
N LYS A 46 15.21 -19.87 -22.83
CA LYS A 46 15.70 -21.10 -22.21
C LYS A 46 15.52 -20.96 -20.70
N LEU A 47 14.49 -21.60 -20.16
CA LEU A 47 14.40 -21.85 -18.72
C LEU A 47 15.66 -22.65 -18.31
N PRO A 48 16.36 -22.26 -17.23
CA PRO A 48 17.34 -23.14 -16.62
C PRO A 48 16.66 -24.48 -16.31
N ALA A 49 17.35 -25.59 -16.56
CA ALA A 49 16.85 -26.91 -16.20
C ALA A 49 16.87 -27.04 -14.66
N SER A 50 15.86 -26.48 -14.00
CA SER A 50 15.56 -26.70 -12.59
C SER A 50 14.11 -27.18 -12.52
N HIS A 51 13.94 -28.49 -12.58
CA HIS A 51 13.51 -29.28 -11.43
C HIS A 51 13.19 -30.68 -11.94
N ALA A 52 13.67 -31.65 -11.16
CA ALA A 52 13.40 -33.06 -11.39
C ALA A 52 11.91 -33.25 -11.62
N SER A 53 11.55 -34.08 -12.60
CA SER A 53 10.21 -34.65 -12.66
C SER A 53 9.82 -35.08 -11.25
N PHE A 54 8.68 -34.62 -10.76
CA PHE A 54 8.07 -35.10 -9.53
C PHE A 54 7.73 -36.59 -9.72
N ALA A 55 8.75 -37.41 -9.58
CA ALA A 55 8.65 -38.81 -9.23
C ALA A 55 8.92 -38.85 -7.73
N GLN A 56 7.99 -38.34 -6.93
CA GLN A 56 7.95 -38.72 -5.52
C GLN A 56 7.54 -40.20 -5.47
N GLU A 57 8.58 -41.02 -5.34
CA GLU A 57 8.67 -42.23 -4.52
C GLU A 57 7.39 -43.06 -4.41
N SER A 58 7.46 -44.26 -4.99
CA SER A 58 6.38 -45.25 -5.13
C SER A 58 5.59 -45.62 -3.86
N ALA A 59 6.06 -45.25 -2.67
CA ALA A 59 5.40 -45.54 -1.39
C ALA A 59 4.31 -44.50 -1.01
N GLN A 60 4.55 -43.20 -1.23
CA GLN A 60 3.54 -42.16 -0.97
C GLN A 60 2.38 -42.26 -1.97
N ALA A 61 2.69 -42.54 -3.24
CA ALA A 61 1.71 -42.80 -4.28
C ALA A 61 0.84 -44.04 -4.01
N ALA A 62 1.36 -45.06 -3.31
CA ALA A 62 0.62 -46.25 -2.94
C ALA A 62 -0.36 -45.99 -1.78
N LEU A 63 0.06 -45.25 -0.75
CA LEU A 63 -0.81 -44.83 0.35
C LEU A 63 -1.92 -43.89 -0.15
N ASP A 64 -1.58 -42.94 -1.02
CA ASP A 64 -2.55 -42.04 -1.64
C ASP A 64 -3.56 -42.78 -2.54
N ALA A 65 -3.19 -43.95 -3.08
CA ALA A 65 -4.09 -44.79 -3.87
C ALA A 65 -5.09 -45.57 -2.99
N GLU A 66 -4.67 -46.05 -1.82
CA GLU A 66 -5.55 -46.73 -0.84
C GLU A 66 -6.50 -45.74 -0.17
N GLU A 67 -6.04 -44.52 0.11
CA GLU A 67 -6.81 -43.45 0.77
C GLU A 67 -7.56 -42.56 -0.23
N LYS A 68 -7.53 -42.88 -1.52
CA LYS A 68 -8.09 -42.04 -2.59
C LYS A 68 -9.58 -41.75 -2.40
N ASP A 69 -10.35 -42.74 -1.96
CA ASP A 69 -11.81 -42.61 -1.77
C ASP A 69 -12.15 -41.67 -0.61
N SER A 70 -11.42 -41.78 0.51
CA SER A 70 -11.61 -40.90 1.67
C SER A 70 -11.18 -39.48 1.37
N VAL A 71 -10.05 -39.29 0.68
CA VAL A 71 -9.56 -37.98 0.23
C VAL A 71 -10.53 -37.34 -0.76
N SER A 72 -11.09 -38.11 -1.69
CA SER A 72 -12.08 -37.59 -2.66
C SER A 72 -13.35 -37.11 -1.98
N LEU A 73 -13.90 -37.91 -1.04
CA LEU A 73 -15.06 -37.51 -0.25
C LEU A 73 -14.76 -36.26 0.59
N ALA A 74 -13.61 -36.24 1.28
CA ALA A 74 -13.20 -35.11 2.10
C ALA A 74 -13.01 -33.84 1.26
N LYS A 75 -12.50 -33.96 0.02
CA LYS A 75 -12.39 -32.84 -0.90
C LYS A 75 -13.74 -32.29 -1.33
N CYS A 76 -14.72 -33.15 -1.64
CA CYS A 76 -16.08 -32.68 -1.92
C CYS A 76 -16.70 -31.96 -0.71
N LEU A 77 -16.50 -32.47 0.50
CA LEU A 77 -16.96 -31.81 1.74
C LEU A 77 -16.25 -30.47 1.95
N PHE A 78 -14.94 -30.42 1.66
CA PHE A 78 -14.14 -29.20 1.72
C PHE A 78 -14.65 -28.12 0.75
N ASP A 79 -14.99 -28.50 -0.48
CA ASP A 79 -15.52 -27.59 -1.50
C ASP A 79 -16.90 -27.03 -1.12
N LEU A 80 -17.70 -27.81 -0.38
CA LEU A 80 -18.95 -27.39 0.23
C LEU A 80 -18.77 -26.56 1.52
N ARG A 81 -17.52 -26.26 1.92
CA ARG A 81 -17.14 -25.53 3.15
C ARG A 81 -17.54 -26.24 4.46
N GLU A 82 -17.70 -27.56 4.42
CA GLU A 82 -17.98 -28.39 5.59
C GLU A 82 -16.68 -28.93 6.21
N PHE A 83 -15.85 -28.01 6.71
CA PHE A 83 -14.47 -28.30 7.10
C PHE A 83 -14.35 -29.34 8.24
N ASP A 84 -15.20 -29.28 9.26
CA ASP A 84 -15.14 -30.25 10.37
C ASP A 84 -15.45 -31.67 9.92
N ARG A 85 -16.39 -31.83 8.97
CA ARG A 85 -16.75 -33.13 8.40
C ARG A 85 -15.60 -33.68 7.56
N ALA A 86 -14.95 -32.82 6.77
CA ALA A 86 -13.77 -33.20 5.99
C ALA A 86 -12.63 -33.66 6.92
N ALA A 87 -12.33 -32.89 7.97
CA ALA A 87 -11.33 -33.25 8.97
C ALA A 87 -11.64 -34.58 9.67
N TYR A 88 -12.90 -34.80 10.06
CA TYR A 88 -13.34 -36.04 10.71
C TYR A 88 -13.14 -37.28 9.82
N LYS A 89 -13.42 -37.16 8.52
CA LYS A 89 -13.26 -38.29 7.58
C LYS A 89 -11.81 -38.69 7.33
N LEU A 90 -10.87 -37.77 7.51
CA LEU A 90 -9.44 -37.99 7.28
C LEU A 90 -8.65 -38.32 8.57
N GLN A 91 -9.30 -38.49 9.71
CA GLN A 91 -8.62 -38.73 11.00
C GLN A 91 -7.72 -39.96 11.04
N LYS A 92 -8.02 -40.99 10.24
CA LYS A 92 -7.28 -42.27 10.21
C LYS A 92 -6.32 -42.37 9.02
N CYS A 93 -6.27 -41.33 8.19
CA CYS A 93 -5.48 -41.31 6.98
C CYS A 93 -4.09 -40.72 7.25
N ASN A 94 -3.06 -41.39 6.73
CA ASN A 94 -1.66 -41.04 6.95
C ASN A 94 -0.96 -40.54 5.67
N GLY A 95 -1.63 -40.60 4.51
CA GLY A 95 -1.09 -40.07 3.26
C GLY A 95 -0.81 -38.56 3.36
N PRO A 96 0.26 -38.05 2.74
CA PRO A 96 0.68 -36.66 2.88
C PRO A 96 -0.41 -35.67 2.45
N ARG A 97 -1.15 -36.00 1.38
CA ARG A 97 -2.29 -35.22 0.90
C ARG A 97 -3.49 -35.26 1.85
N ALA A 98 -3.77 -36.42 2.46
CA ALA A 98 -4.84 -36.58 3.42
C ALA A 98 -4.56 -35.81 4.72
N VAL A 99 -3.33 -35.92 5.24
CA VAL A 99 -2.87 -35.18 6.43
C VAL A 99 -2.94 -33.68 6.17
N PHE A 100 -2.45 -33.19 5.02
CA PHE A 100 -2.56 -31.78 4.67
C PHE A 100 -4.03 -31.31 4.65
N LEU A 101 -4.92 -32.01 3.94
CA LEU A 101 -6.31 -31.59 3.80
C LEU A 101 -7.06 -31.65 5.15
N ARG A 102 -6.73 -32.60 6.02
CA ARG A 102 -7.25 -32.66 7.40
C ARG A 102 -6.81 -31.46 8.22
N LEU A 103 -5.51 -31.20 8.30
CA LEU A 103 -4.98 -30.12 9.13
C LEU A 103 -5.40 -28.75 8.58
N TYR A 104 -5.45 -28.60 7.26
CA TYR A 104 -5.92 -27.38 6.62
C TYR A 104 -7.41 -27.13 6.83
N SER A 105 -8.24 -28.18 6.79
CA SER A 105 -9.68 -28.03 7.13
C SER A 105 -9.89 -27.69 8.60
N GLN A 106 -9.13 -28.27 9.53
CA GLN A 106 -9.15 -27.85 10.94
C GLN A 106 -8.77 -26.38 11.11
N TYR A 107 -7.70 -25.95 10.44
CA TYR A 107 -7.26 -24.55 10.43
C TYR A 107 -8.37 -23.61 9.90
N LEU A 108 -9.01 -23.94 8.77
CA LEU A 108 -10.07 -23.10 8.20
C LEU A 108 -11.35 -23.08 9.05
N SER A 109 -11.72 -24.21 9.67
CA SER A 109 -12.82 -24.26 10.65
C SER A 109 -12.55 -23.32 11.82
N ARG A 110 -11.31 -23.31 12.32
CA ARG A 110 -10.86 -22.40 13.37
C ARG A 110 -10.92 -20.95 12.94
N GLU A 111 -10.36 -20.57 11.78
CA GLU A 111 -10.44 -19.19 11.28
C GLU A 111 -11.89 -18.74 11.08
N ARG A 112 -12.79 -19.61 10.63
CA ARG A 112 -14.21 -19.30 10.50
C ARG A 112 -14.84 -18.98 11.85
N ARG A 113 -14.62 -19.82 12.88
CA ARG A 113 -15.13 -19.57 14.25
C ARG A 113 -14.58 -18.28 14.85
N VAL A 114 -13.29 -18.01 14.65
CA VAL A 114 -12.65 -16.76 15.09
C VAL A 114 -13.26 -15.55 14.39
N GLY A 115 -13.50 -15.64 13.08
CA GLY A 115 -14.16 -14.59 12.30
C GLY A 115 -15.60 -14.32 12.75
N GLU A 116 -16.39 -15.37 13.00
CA GLU A 116 -17.77 -15.26 13.52
C GLU A 116 -17.82 -14.69 14.95
N ALA A 117 -16.79 -14.92 15.76
CA ALA A 117 -16.67 -14.40 17.13
C ALA A 117 -16.13 -12.94 17.20
N ALA A 118 -15.64 -12.38 16.08
CA ALA A 118 -15.13 -11.02 16.05
C ALA A 118 -16.26 -10.00 16.32
N PRO A 119 -15.97 -8.88 17.02
CA PRO A 119 -16.99 -7.93 17.41
C PRO A 119 -17.65 -7.29 16.17
N ASN A 120 -18.96 -7.46 16.04
CA ASN A 120 -19.77 -6.65 15.13
C ASN A 120 -19.74 -5.19 15.61
N SER A 121 -19.05 -4.31 14.89
CA SER A 121 -18.98 -2.86 15.14
C SER A 121 -20.35 -2.15 15.17
N ASN A 122 -21.43 -2.85 14.78
CA ASN A 122 -22.80 -2.33 14.73
C ASN A 122 -23.66 -2.56 15.98
N LYS A 123 -23.13 -3.10 17.09
CA LYS A 123 -23.91 -3.30 18.33
C LYS A 123 -23.63 -2.22 19.39
N SER A 124 -23.78 -0.95 19.03
CA SER A 124 -23.86 0.15 20.00
C SER A 124 -25.26 0.26 20.62
N ALA A 125 -25.78 -0.82 21.24
CA ALA A 125 -27.01 -0.76 22.07
C ALA A 125 -27.30 -2.04 22.89
N ALA A 126 -26.32 -2.90 23.17
CA ALA A 126 -26.55 -4.05 24.06
C ALA A 126 -26.23 -3.65 25.51
N SER A 127 -27.14 -3.95 26.44
CA SER A 127 -27.01 -3.69 27.88
C SER A 127 -25.72 -4.29 28.47
N ASP A 128 -25.10 -3.59 29.43
CA ASP A 128 -23.83 -3.97 30.11
C ASP A 128 -23.77 -5.42 30.63
N THR A 129 -24.91 -6.03 30.97
CA THR A 129 -25.02 -7.43 31.40
C THR A 129 -24.86 -8.46 30.28
N ALA A 130 -25.21 -8.12 29.04
CA ALA A 130 -25.02 -9.00 27.87
C ALA A 130 -23.58 -8.98 27.36
N LEU A 131 -22.91 -7.82 27.49
CA LEU A 131 -21.50 -7.64 27.12
C LEU A 131 -20.58 -8.54 27.97
N SER A 132 -20.83 -8.67 29.27
CA SER A 132 -20.05 -9.53 30.17
C SER A 132 -20.13 -11.02 29.84
N ALA A 133 -21.32 -11.52 29.48
CA ALA A 133 -21.50 -12.93 29.12
C ALA A 133 -20.88 -13.24 27.75
N GLU A 134 -21.11 -12.37 26.75
CA GLU A 134 -20.51 -12.51 25.42
C GLU A 134 -18.98 -12.42 25.47
N GLU A 135 -18.40 -11.53 26.27
CA GLU A 135 -16.94 -11.47 26.46
C GLU A 135 -16.37 -12.74 27.10
N SER A 136 -17.10 -13.34 28.04
CA SER A 136 -16.67 -14.59 28.68
C SER A 136 -16.68 -15.77 27.71
N ASP A 137 -17.69 -15.87 26.85
CA ASP A 137 -17.77 -16.91 25.83
C ASP A 137 -16.75 -16.65 24.70
N ARG A 138 -16.49 -15.39 24.32
CA ARG A 138 -15.42 -15.04 23.37
C ARG A 138 -14.03 -15.43 23.88
N ARG A 139 -13.75 -15.22 25.17
CA ARG A 139 -12.47 -15.64 25.78
C ARG A 139 -12.33 -17.17 25.79
N ARG A 140 -13.43 -17.90 25.97
CA ARG A 140 -13.44 -19.37 25.87
C ARG A 140 -13.19 -19.83 24.43
N THR A 141 -13.91 -19.29 23.45
CA THR A 141 -13.74 -19.65 22.04
C THR A 141 -12.34 -19.30 21.53
N ALA A 142 -11.78 -18.16 21.95
CA ALA A 142 -10.40 -17.80 21.63
C ALA A 142 -9.39 -18.78 22.25
N GLY A 143 -9.56 -19.13 23.53
CA GLY A 143 -8.70 -20.11 24.20
C GLY A 143 -8.77 -21.52 23.59
N GLU A 144 -9.94 -21.94 23.11
CA GLU A 144 -10.11 -23.19 22.36
C GLU A 144 -9.44 -23.12 20.98
N ALA A 145 -9.65 -22.02 20.26
CA ALA A 145 -9.04 -21.79 18.95
C ALA A 145 -7.50 -21.76 19.01
N ASP A 146 -6.93 -21.27 20.12
CA ASP A 146 -5.47 -21.27 20.32
C ASP A 146 -4.95 -22.66 20.68
N ARG A 147 -5.69 -23.47 21.45
CA ARG A 147 -5.33 -24.86 21.72
C ARG A 147 -5.32 -25.72 20.46
N GLU A 148 -6.32 -25.54 19.59
CA GLU A 148 -6.37 -26.23 18.29
C GLU A 148 -5.20 -25.83 17.40
N LEU A 149 -4.84 -24.54 17.37
CA LEU A 149 -3.70 -24.05 16.60
C LEU A 149 -2.36 -24.62 17.09
N LEU A 150 -2.20 -24.74 18.41
CA LEU A 150 -1.03 -25.39 19.02
C LEU A 150 -0.99 -26.89 18.70
N ALA A 151 -2.13 -27.59 18.72
CA ALA A 151 -2.19 -29.00 18.36
C ALA A 151 -1.78 -29.25 16.89
N ILE A 152 -2.24 -28.40 15.96
CA ILE A 152 -1.84 -28.47 14.54
C ILE A 152 -0.33 -28.23 14.41
N ARG A 153 0.22 -27.24 15.13
CA ARG A 153 1.67 -26.97 15.15
C ARG A 153 2.45 -28.19 15.61
N ASP A 154 2.08 -28.75 16.76
CA ASP A 154 2.83 -29.85 17.37
C ASP A 154 2.84 -31.08 16.47
N GLU A 155 1.71 -31.39 15.80
CA GLU A 155 1.65 -32.47 14.82
C GLU A 155 2.57 -32.21 13.62
N LEU A 156 2.56 -31.00 13.06
CA LEU A 156 3.44 -30.64 11.94
C LEU A 156 4.92 -30.62 12.33
N GLU A 157 5.27 -30.17 13.54
CA GLU A 157 6.64 -30.20 14.06
C GLU A 157 7.14 -31.64 14.25
N THR A 158 6.27 -32.58 14.67
CA THR A 158 6.65 -34.00 14.74
C THR A 158 6.93 -34.60 13.36
N LEU A 159 6.13 -34.24 12.35
CA LEU A 159 6.36 -34.67 10.97
C LEU A 159 7.66 -34.08 10.40
N ASP A 160 7.99 -32.84 10.78
CA ASP A 160 9.23 -32.18 10.40
C ASP A 160 10.46 -32.85 11.03
N SER A 161 10.39 -33.23 12.32
CA SER A 161 11.49 -33.97 12.98
C SER A 161 11.74 -35.35 12.35
N ASP A 162 10.68 -36.00 11.87
CA ASP A 162 10.76 -37.31 11.22
C ASP A 162 11.20 -37.23 9.74
N SER A 163 11.47 -36.02 9.21
CA SER A 163 11.82 -35.77 7.80
C SER A 163 10.78 -36.28 6.79
N SER A 164 9.53 -36.47 7.22
CA SER A 164 8.43 -36.99 6.40
C SER A 164 7.53 -35.88 5.82
N ILE A 165 7.87 -34.62 6.11
CA ILE A 165 7.04 -33.45 5.81
C ILE A 165 7.04 -33.09 4.32
N ASP A 166 5.83 -32.90 3.75
CA ASP A 166 5.62 -32.45 2.38
C ASP A 166 5.75 -30.92 2.25
N ALA A 167 6.02 -30.41 1.05
CA ALA A 167 6.13 -28.98 0.75
C ALA A 167 4.87 -28.20 1.16
N PHE A 168 3.69 -28.78 0.95
CA PHE A 168 2.41 -28.17 1.34
C PHE A 168 2.18 -28.19 2.85
N GLN A 169 2.67 -29.22 3.55
CA GLN A 169 2.63 -29.29 5.01
C GLN A 169 3.58 -28.25 5.63
N LEU A 170 4.76 -28.02 5.04
CA LEU A 170 5.64 -26.91 5.40
C LEU A 170 4.97 -25.55 5.20
N TYR A 171 4.18 -25.38 4.12
CA TYR A 171 3.37 -24.17 3.92
C TYR A 171 2.35 -23.98 5.05
N LEU A 172 1.64 -25.04 5.44
CA LEU A 172 0.69 -25.00 6.55
C LEU A 172 1.38 -24.70 7.88
N LEU A 173 2.57 -25.25 8.12
CA LEU A 173 3.38 -24.96 9.30
C LEU A 173 3.76 -23.47 9.35
N GLY A 174 4.16 -22.89 8.21
CA GLY A 174 4.41 -21.46 8.07
C GLY A 174 3.17 -20.60 8.37
N LEU A 175 1.99 -21.02 7.89
CA LEU A 175 0.71 -20.36 8.15
C LEU A 175 0.34 -20.38 9.63
N VAL A 176 0.55 -21.52 10.30
CA VAL A 176 0.31 -21.70 11.74
C VAL A 176 1.27 -20.87 12.58
N HIS A 177 2.57 -20.88 12.26
CA HIS A 177 3.55 -20.03 12.96
C HIS A 177 3.24 -18.54 12.81
N LYS A 178 2.78 -18.10 11.63
CA LYS A 178 2.33 -16.71 11.43
C LYS A 178 1.13 -16.39 12.31
N ALA A 179 0.12 -17.27 12.36
CA ALA A 179 -1.05 -17.09 13.21
C ALA A 179 -0.70 -17.05 14.72
N LEU A 180 0.38 -17.73 15.13
CA LEU A 180 0.93 -17.69 16.49
C LEU A 180 1.85 -16.47 16.76
N GLY A 181 2.06 -15.59 15.78
CA GLY A 181 3.00 -14.46 15.89
C GLY A 181 4.49 -14.85 15.85
N GLN A 182 4.81 -16.11 15.54
CA GLN A 182 6.18 -16.64 15.45
C GLN A 182 6.79 -16.40 14.08
N ARG A 183 7.00 -15.12 13.75
CA ARG A 183 7.37 -14.67 12.40
C ARG A 183 8.64 -15.30 11.82
N LEU A 184 9.73 -15.39 12.60
CA LEU A 184 11.01 -15.93 12.11
C LEU A 184 10.91 -17.42 11.74
N ARG A 185 10.19 -18.21 12.56
CA ARG A 185 9.92 -19.63 12.26
C ARG A 185 9.02 -19.78 11.04
N ALA A 186 8.02 -18.91 10.91
CA ALA A 186 7.17 -18.87 9.72
C ALA A 186 7.98 -18.62 8.45
N GLN A 187 8.92 -17.65 8.46
CA GLN A 187 9.81 -17.40 7.33
C GLN A 187 10.63 -18.64 6.96
N GLU A 188 11.26 -19.30 7.94
CA GLU A 188 12.09 -20.47 7.69
C GLU A 188 11.29 -21.64 7.08
N ALA A 189 10.13 -21.95 7.65
CA ALA A 189 9.25 -23.00 7.14
C ALA A 189 8.76 -22.69 5.72
N LEU A 190 8.42 -21.42 5.42
CA LEU A 190 7.97 -21.00 4.10
C LEU A 190 9.09 -21.03 3.06
N LEU A 191 10.31 -20.63 3.42
CA LEU A 191 11.46 -20.76 2.53
C LEU A 191 11.74 -22.23 2.18
N ARG A 192 11.64 -23.13 3.17
CA ARG A 192 11.76 -24.58 2.93
C ARG A 192 10.64 -25.11 2.04
N SER A 193 9.40 -24.68 2.27
CA SER A 193 8.23 -25.03 1.45
C SER A 193 8.42 -24.61 -0.01
N VAL A 194 8.84 -23.37 -0.23
CA VAL A 194 9.07 -22.81 -1.56
C VAL A 194 10.24 -23.47 -2.29
N CYS A 195 11.33 -23.80 -1.58
CA CYS A 195 12.45 -24.53 -2.17
C CYS A 195 12.05 -25.97 -2.56
N ALA A 196 11.11 -26.58 -1.83
CA ALA A 196 10.60 -27.91 -2.14
C ALA A 196 9.56 -27.88 -3.28
N TYR A 197 8.71 -26.85 -3.33
CA TYR A 197 7.71 -26.67 -4.38
C TYR A 197 7.47 -25.20 -4.72
N GLU A 198 8.04 -24.76 -5.84
CA GLU A 198 8.08 -23.35 -6.24
C GLU A 198 6.73 -22.82 -6.74
N PHE A 199 5.83 -23.65 -7.25
CA PHE A 199 4.60 -23.18 -7.92
C PHE A 199 3.45 -22.85 -6.97
N ASN A 200 3.61 -23.04 -5.66
CA ASN A 200 2.61 -22.64 -4.68
C ASN A 200 2.69 -21.13 -4.42
N TRP A 201 1.98 -20.33 -5.23
CA TRP A 201 1.93 -18.86 -5.07
C TRP A 201 1.49 -18.39 -3.68
N SER A 202 0.60 -19.13 -3.02
CA SER A 202 0.14 -18.77 -1.68
C SER A 202 1.26 -18.80 -0.62
N ALA A 203 2.28 -19.64 -0.80
CA ALA A 203 3.45 -19.66 0.07
C ALA A 203 4.33 -18.41 -0.12
N TRP A 204 4.50 -17.96 -1.37
CA TRP A 204 5.23 -16.73 -1.69
C TRP A 204 4.53 -15.49 -1.15
N GLN A 205 3.21 -15.39 -1.33
CA GLN A 205 2.40 -14.29 -0.81
C GLN A 205 2.43 -14.27 0.73
N LEU A 206 2.41 -15.43 1.38
CA LEU A 206 2.56 -15.51 2.82
C LEU A 206 3.97 -15.09 3.28
N LEU A 207 5.00 -15.50 2.55
CA LEU A 207 6.39 -15.10 2.80
C LEU A 207 6.53 -13.57 2.76
N GLU A 208 5.92 -12.91 1.77
CA GLU A 208 5.92 -11.45 1.63
C GLU A 208 5.44 -10.73 2.90
N THR A 209 4.32 -11.19 3.47
CA THR A 209 3.79 -10.62 4.71
C THR A 209 4.69 -10.87 5.92
N CYS A 210 5.55 -11.87 5.85
CA CYS A 210 6.51 -12.19 6.88
C CYS A 210 7.84 -11.46 6.68
N VAL A 211 8.11 -10.74 5.58
CA VAL A 211 9.41 -10.07 5.34
C VAL A 211 9.38 -8.59 5.76
N ASP A 212 10.35 -8.18 6.59
CA ASP A 212 10.52 -6.77 7.04
C ASP A 212 11.49 -5.99 6.14
N THR A 213 12.51 -6.66 5.60
CA THR A 213 13.54 -6.04 4.77
C THR A 213 13.80 -6.88 3.53
N VAL A 214 13.95 -6.24 2.36
CA VAL A 214 14.25 -6.96 1.09
C VAL A 214 15.58 -7.72 1.13
N GLN A 215 16.58 -7.25 1.87
CA GLN A 215 17.93 -7.82 1.83
C GLN A 215 18.00 -9.26 2.35
N GLN A 216 17.31 -9.57 3.47
CA GLN A 216 17.37 -10.91 4.07
C GLN A 216 16.80 -12.04 3.20
N PRO A 217 15.57 -11.95 2.65
CA PRO A 217 15.03 -13.01 1.81
C PRO A 217 15.75 -13.09 0.47
N VAL A 218 16.24 -11.99 -0.11
CA VAL A 218 17.00 -12.04 -1.38
C VAL A 218 18.29 -12.85 -1.22
N GLU A 219 19.06 -12.60 -0.16
CA GLU A 219 20.27 -13.36 0.13
C GLU A 219 19.97 -14.83 0.44
N GLN A 220 18.93 -15.11 1.22
CA GLN A 220 18.54 -16.48 1.56
C GLN A 220 17.96 -17.26 0.37
N LEU A 221 17.16 -16.61 -0.49
CA LEU A 221 16.58 -17.21 -1.70
C LEU A 221 17.66 -17.44 -2.75
N SER A 222 18.55 -16.46 -2.98
CA SER A 222 19.66 -16.60 -3.93
C SER A 222 20.69 -17.64 -3.50
N ALA A 223 20.89 -17.84 -2.20
CA ALA A 223 21.77 -18.87 -1.67
C ALA A 223 21.17 -20.29 -1.74
N LYS A 224 19.83 -20.42 -1.59
CA LYS A 224 19.17 -21.74 -1.47
C LYS A 224 18.52 -22.24 -2.75
N VAL A 225 18.10 -21.34 -3.65
CA VAL A 225 17.43 -21.72 -4.89
C VAL A 225 18.39 -21.52 -6.06
N SER A 226 19.03 -22.61 -6.47
CA SER A 226 20.10 -22.63 -7.50
C SER A 226 19.62 -22.34 -8.94
N GLY A 227 18.41 -21.82 -9.13
CA GLY A 227 17.87 -21.44 -10.43
C GLY A 227 17.01 -20.19 -10.30
N ALA A 228 17.28 -19.18 -11.15
CA ALA A 228 16.43 -18.01 -11.31
C ALA A 228 15.09 -18.41 -11.96
N GLY A 229 14.22 -19.03 -11.18
CA GLY A 229 12.85 -19.36 -11.60
C GLY A 229 12.06 -18.07 -11.78
N TRP A 230 11.20 -18.01 -12.79
CA TRP A 230 10.33 -16.84 -13.03
C TRP A 230 9.42 -16.52 -11.83
N MET A 231 9.10 -17.52 -10.98
CA MET A 231 8.38 -17.34 -9.71
C MET A 231 9.13 -16.40 -8.75
N GLN A 232 10.46 -16.47 -8.72
CA GLN A 232 11.27 -15.54 -7.92
C GLN A 232 11.17 -14.12 -8.49
N HIS A 233 11.18 -13.96 -9.81
CA HIS A 233 10.98 -12.65 -10.43
C HIS A 233 9.59 -12.09 -10.10
N ALA A 234 8.54 -12.92 -10.06
CA ALA A 234 7.19 -12.53 -9.64
C ALA A 234 7.17 -12.08 -8.17
N PHE A 235 7.75 -12.88 -7.26
CA PHE A 235 7.87 -12.55 -5.85
C PHE A 235 8.67 -11.24 -5.63
N MET A 236 9.81 -11.09 -6.30
CA MET A 236 10.64 -9.90 -6.21
C MET A 236 9.94 -8.66 -6.75
N ALA A 237 9.24 -8.77 -7.89
CA ALA A 237 8.48 -7.65 -8.44
C ALA A 237 7.39 -7.18 -7.47
N GLN A 238 6.63 -8.11 -6.88
CA GLN A 238 5.61 -7.82 -5.87
C GLN A 238 6.21 -7.18 -4.60
N LEU A 239 7.26 -7.80 -4.03
CA LEU A 239 7.93 -7.31 -2.82
C LEU A 239 8.52 -5.90 -3.00
N LEU A 240 9.12 -5.62 -4.16
CA LEU A 240 9.70 -4.32 -4.47
C LEU A 240 8.63 -3.22 -4.60
N VAL A 241 7.46 -3.55 -5.12
CA VAL A 241 6.33 -2.61 -5.19
C VAL A 241 5.84 -2.29 -3.78
N GLU A 242 5.61 -3.31 -2.95
CA GLU A 242 5.07 -3.12 -1.59
C GLU A 242 6.05 -2.33 -0.71
N GLN A 243 7.34 -2.71 -0.69
CA GLN A 243 8.32 -2.08 0.20
C GLN A 243 8.81 -0.71 -0.29
N PHE A 244 9.15 -0.58 -1.57
CA PHE A 244 9.78 0.64 -2.09
C PHE A 244 8.82 1.52 -2.88
N GLY A 245 7.58 1.10 -3.13
CA GLY A 245 6.57 1.86 -3.89
C GLY A 245 7.05 2.31 -5.26
N GLY A 246 7.96 1.57 -5.89
CA GLY A 246 8.33 1.75 -7.30
C GLY A 246 9.61 2.52 -7.60
N GLY A 247 10.27 3.13 -6.61
CA GLY A 247 11.49 3.92 -6.79
C GLY A 247 12.76 3.10 -7.07
N ASN A 248 12.70 1.78 -6.88
CA ASN A 248 13.84 0.91 -7.11
C ASN A 248 13.93 0.50 -8.60
N ASN A 249 15.09 0.72 -9.21
CA ASN A 249 15.39 0.35 -10.59
C ASN A 249 15.35 -1.17 -10.83
N GLU A 250 15.52 -1.97 -9.78
CA GLU A 250 15.48 -3.44 -9.83
C GLU A 250 14.11 -3.98 -10.27
N PHE A 251 13.02 -3.28 -9.94
CA PHE A 251 11.68 -3.69 -10.35
C PHE A 251 11.59 -3.84 -11.87
N GLY A 252 12.21 -2.92 -12.61
CA GLY A 252 12.19 -2.93 -14.07
C GLY A 252 12.83 -4.18 -14.67
N VAL A 253 13.83 -4.77 -14.00
CA VAL A 253 14.48 -6.01 -14.45
C VAL A 253 13.52 -7.19 -14.29
N HIS A 254 12.94 -7.36 -13.10
CA HIS A 254 12.00 -8.46 -12.83
C HIS A 254 10.72 -8.34 -13.67
N HIS A 255 10.15 -7.14 -13.77
CA HIS A 255 8.95 -6.89 -14.56
C HIS A 255 9.16 -7.21 -16.05
N ARG A 256 10.27 -6.81 -16.65
CA ARG A 256 10.55 -7.10 -18.07
C ARG A 256 10.62 -8.61 -18.35
N VAL A 257 11.19 -9.39 -17.43
CA VAL A 257 11.22 -10.86 -17.57
C VAL A 257 9.80 -11.41 -17.54
N LEU A 258 8.96 -10.95 -16.61
CA LEU A 258 7.57 -11.39 -16.51
C LEU A 258 6.72 -10.98 -17.71
N GLU A 259 6.90 -9.76 -18.22
CA GLU A 259 6.19 -9.24 -19.39
C GLU A 259 6.56 -9.99 -20.67
N GLN A 260 7.82 -10.42 -20.82
CA GLN A 260 8.26 -11.27 -21.93
C GLN A 260 7.67 -12.68 -21.86
N LEU A 261 7.53 -13.24 -20.65
CA LEU A 261 6.97 -14.57 -20.46
C LEU A 261 5.43 -14.58 -20.53
N PHE A 262 4.79 -13.57 -19.97
CA PHE A 262 3.35 -13.46 -19.76
C PHE A 262 2.82 -12.08 -20.21
N PRO A 263 2.81 -11.80 -21.52
CA PRO A 263 2.47 -10.47 -22.04
C PRO A 263 1.01 -10.07 -21.77
N ASN A 264 0.11 -11.05 -21.70
CA ASN A 264 -1.33 -10.84 -21.48
C ASN A 264 -1.76 -11.09 -20.04
N SER A 265 -0.82 -11.18 -19.08
CA SER A 265 -1.15 -11.49 -17.70
C SER A 265 -1.69 -10.25 -16.98
N GLN A 266 -2.90 -10.39 -16.43
CA GLN A 266 -3.52 -9.35 -15.59
C GLN A 266 -2.68 -9.07 -14.35
N PHE A 267 -2.03 -10.09 -13.78
CA PHE A 267 -1.15 -9.94 -12.62
C PHE A 267 0.06 -9.04 -12.95
N VAL A 268 0.72 -9.28 -14.09
CA VAL A 268 1.88 -8.47 -14.52
C VAL A 268 1.46 -7.03 -14.82
N LEU A 269 0.32 -6.85 -15.50
CA LEU A 269 -0.24 -5.52 -15.76
C LEU A 269 -0.64 -4.81 -14.45
N GLY A 270 -1.21 -5.54 -13.49
CA GLY A 270 -1.58 -5.06 -12.17
C GLY A 270 -0.38 -4.60 -11.36
N LEU A 271 0.72 -5.37 -11.33
CA LEU A 271 1.99 -4.98 -10.70
C LEU A 271 2.49 -3.62 -11.21
N ARG A 272 2.43 -3.42 -12.54
CA ARG A 272 2.80 -2.16 -13.17
C ARG A 272 1.87 -1.02 -12.74
N ALA A 273 0.56 -1.25 -12.73
CA ALA A 273 -0.43 -0.26 -12.32
C ALA A 273 -0.25 0.16 -10.85
N VAL A 274 -0.05 -0.80 -9.95
CA VAL A 274 0.19 -0.54 -8.51
C VAL A 274 1.52 0.18 -8.29
N ARG A 275 2.55 -0.10 -9.10
CA ARG A 275 3.80 0.65 -9.08
C ARG A 275 3.59 2.12 -9.42
N HIS A 276 2.91 2.42 -10.54
CA HIS A 276 2.62 3.80 -10.94
C HIS A 276 1.77 4.50 -9.88
N TYR A 277 0.78 3.81 -9.29
CA TYR A 277 0.03 4.32 -8.15
C TYR A 277 0.92 4.67 -6.95
N SER A 278 1.86 3.79 -6.59
CA SER A 278 2.79 4.01 -5.48
C SER A 278 3.77 5.16 -5.73
N MET A 279 4.12 5.40 -7.01
CA MET A 279 4.92 6.54 -7.45
C MET A 279 4.09 7.83 -7.63
N ARG A 280 2.77 7.76 -7.45
CA ARG A 280 1.79 8.85 -7.67
C ARG A 280 1.68 9.34 -9.11
N GLU A 281 2.08 8.50 -10.04
CA GLU A 281 1.85 8.69 -11.48
C GLU A 281 0.40 8.26 -11.80
N PHE A 282 -0.57 9.05 -11.30
CA PHE A 282 -1.98 8.69 -11.26
C PHE A 282 -2.60 8.57 -12.65
N GLU A 283 -2.15 9.37 -13.62
CA GLU A 283 -2.71 9.35 -14.98
C GLU A 283 -2.26 8.09 -15.75
N GLU A 284 -0.98 7.70 -15.64
CA GLU A 284 -0.48 6.44 -16.18
C GLU A 284 -1.14 5.24 -15.49
N ALA A 285 -1.24 5.27 -14.15
CA ALA A 285 -1.89 4.22 -13.38
C ALA A 285 -3.36 4.06 -13.81
N ARG A 286 -4.10 5.16 -13.98
CA ARG A 286 -5.49 5.15 -14.44
C ARG A 286 -5.63 4.48 -15.81
N GLN A 287 -4.76 4.80 -16.76
CA GLN A 287 -4.79 4.18 -18.09
C GLN A 287 -4.56 2.67 -18.03
N LEU A 288 -3.63 2.21 -17.19
CA LEU A 288 -3.37 0.78 -16.98
C LEU A 288 -4.55 0.06 -16.31
N PHE A 289 -5.20 0.69 -15.32
CA PHE A 289 -6.40 0.13 -14.69
C PHE A 289 -7.58 0.04 -15.65
N VAL A 290 -7.74 1.02 -16.54
CA VAL A 290 -8.72 0.95 -17.62
C VAL A 290 -8.39 -0.21 -18.56
N GLN A 291 -7.13 -0.43 -18.93
CA GLN A 291 -6.72 -1.59 -19.73
C GLN A 291 -7.02 -2.91 -19.02
N LEU A 292 -6.73 -3.02 -17.72
CA LEU A 292 -7.02 -4.20 -16.91
C LEU A 292 -8.52 -4.51 -16.89
N GLN A 293 -9.35 -3.48 -16.75
CA GLN A 293 -10.81 -3.60 -16.78
C GLN A 293 -11.37 -3.96 -18.18
N HIS A 294 -10.69 -3.57 -19.26
CA HIS A 294 -11.06 -3.98 -20.61
C HIS A 294 -10.63 -5.43 -20.91
N ALA A 295 -9.49 -5.86 -20.36
CA ALA A 295 -9.01 -7.23 -20.48
C ALA A 295 -9.92 -8.21 -19.73
N ASP A 296 -10.42 -7.82 -18.56
CA ASP A 296 -11.43 -8.58 -17.82
C ASP A 296 -12.47 -7.66 -17.15
N PRO A 297 -13.67 -7.56 -17.75
CA PRO A 297 -14.74 -6.73 -17.23
C PRO A 297 -15.30 -7.17 -15.87
N TYR A 298 -15.08 -8.43 -15.47
CA TYR A 298 -15.64 -9.06 -14.26
C TYR A 298 -14.61 -9.14 -13.12
N ALA A 299 -13.33 -8.84 -13.38
CA ALA A 299 -12.30 -8.77 -12.35
C ALA A 299 -12.55 -7.59 -11.40
N LEU A 300 -12.75 -7.91 -10.12
CA LEU A 300 -12.90 -6.93 -9.04
C LEU A 300 -11.61 -6.72 -8.24
N GLU A 301 -10.56 -7.48 -8.55
CA GLU A 301 -9.25 -7.35 -7.90
C GLU A 301 -8.62 -6.00 -8.22
N LEU A 302 -7.98 -5.38 -7.22
CA LEU A 302 -7.35 -4.04 -7.30
C LEU A 302 -8.33 -2.89 -7.63
N SER A 303 -9.64 -3.13 -7.65
CA SER A 303 -10.66 -2.11 -7.92
C SER A 303 -10.70 -1.03 -6.82
N ASP A 304 -10.32 -1.39 -5.59
CA ASP A 304 -10.10 -0.49 -4.47
C ASP A 304 -8.99 0.53 -4.78
N ILE A 305 -7.85 0.08 -5.32
CA ILE A 305 -6.74 0.97 -5.72
C ILE A 305 -7.18 1.89 -6.87
N HIS A 306 -7.88 1.35 -7.88
CA HIS A 306 -8.44 2.16 -8.96
C HIS A 306 -9.41 3.23 -8.40
N SER A 307 -10.25 2.87 -7.44
CA SER A 307 -11.15 3.86 -6.82
C SER A 307 -10.41 4.93 -6.01
N ASN A 308 -9.29 4.58 -5.36
CA ASN A 308 -8.45 5.56 -4.67
C ASN A 308 -7.82 6.55 -5.66
N ILE A 309 -7.37 6.09 -6.83
CA ILE A 309 -6.85 6.96 -7.90
C ILE A 309 -7.93 7.93 -8.36
N LEU A 310 -9.12 7.42 -8.69
CA LEU A 310 -10.23 8.27 -9.15
C LEU A 310 -10.69 9.25 -8.08
N TYR A 311 -10.63 8.86 -6.80
CA TYR A 311 -10.91 9.72 -5.67
C TYR A 311 -9.90 10.88 -5.57
N VAL A 312 -8.60 10.59 -5.63
CA VAL A 312 -7.53 11.61 -5.57
C VAL A 312 -7.58 12.53 -6.79
N MET A 313 -7.93 12.01 -7.96
CA MET A 313 -8.14 12.81 -9.18
C MET A 313 -9.48 13.58 -9.19
N GLU A 314 -10.33 13.40 -8.17
CA GLU A 314 -11.67 13.99 -8.05
C GLU A 314 -12.63 13.69 -9.24
N ASP A 315 -12.41 12.59 -9.96
CA ASP A 315 -13.25 12.19 -11.11
C ASP A 315 -14.54 11.49 -10.65
N ARG A 316 -15.54 12.31 -10.31
CA ARG A 316 -16.85 11.86 -9.82
C ARG A 316 -17.61 10.98 -10.82
N ALA A 317 -17.46 11.24 -12.11
CA ALA A 317 -18.21 10.54 -13.14
C ALA A 317 -17.71 9.10 -13.29
N ARG A 318 -16.39 8.93 -13.45
CA ARG A 318 -15.78 7.61 -13.59
C ARG A 318 -15.86 6.80 -12.30
N LEU A 319 -15.69 7.45 -11.14
CA LEU A 319 -15.84 6.75 -9.86
C LEU A 319 -17.28 6.24 -9.65
N GLY A 320 -18.28 7.03 -10.06
CA GLY A 320 -19.68 6.62 -10.04
C GLY A 320 -19.96 5.43 -10.95
N GLU A 321 -19.43 5.45 -12.18
CA GLU A 321 -19.54 4.32 -13.13
C GLU A 321 -18.90 3.04 -12.55
N LEU A 322 -17.68 3.16 -12.02
CA LEU A 322 -16.97 2.05 -11.39
C LEU A 322 -17.77 1.46 -10.22
N ALA A 323 -18.28 2.31 -9.33
CA ALA A 323 -19.07 1.87 -8.18
C ALA A 323 -20.37 1.15 -8.60
N HIS A 324 -21.10 1.66 -9.59
CA HIS A 324 -22.30 1.00 -10.11
C HIS A 324 -21.99 -0.35 -10.75
N ARG A 325 -20.89 -0.43 -11.51
CA ARG A 325 -20.43 -1.69 -12.11
C ARG A 325 -20.04 -2.72 -11.06
N CYS A 326 -19.17 -2.38 -10.12
CA CYS A 326 -18.75 -3.29 -9.06
C CYS A 326 -19.95 -3.80 -8.25
N ALA A 327 -20.89 -2.91 -7.91
CA ALA A 327 -22.12 -3.27 -7.21
C ALA A 327 -23.03 -4.23 -8.01
N ALA A 328 -23.04 -4.13 -9.34
CA ALA A 328 -23.82 -5.01 -10.22
C ALA A 328 -23.19 -6.41 -10.37
N LEU A 329 -21.86 -6.51 -10.25
CA LEU A 329 -21.11 -7.76 -10.36
C LEU A 329 -21.18 -8.58 -9.07
N ASP A 330 -20.71 -8.01 -7.96
CA ASP A 330 -20.74 -8.65 -6.66
C ASP A 330 -20.79 -7.61 -5.54
N ARG A 331 -21.94 -7.52 -4.87
CA ARG A 331 -22.17 -6.56 -3.78
C ARG A 331 -21.43 -6.94 -2.49
N PHE A 332 -21.11 -8.22 -2.27
CA PHE A 332 -20.63 -8.75 -1.00
C PHE A 332 -19.13 -9.07 -1.05
N ARG A 333 -18.37 -8.17 -1.68
CA ARG A 333 -16.90 -8.16 -1.73
C ARG A 333 -16.35 -6.98 -0.94
N PRO A 334 -15.24 -7.16 -0.18
CA PRO A 334 -14.62 -6.05 0.55
C PRO A 334 -14.14 -4.95 -0.42
N GLU A 335 -13.58 -5.31 -1.57
CA GLU A 335 -13.10 -4.35 -2.57
C GLU A 335 -14.25 -3.49 -3.09
N THR A 336 -15.39 -4.11 -3.44
CA THR A 336 -16.58 -3.39 -3.92
C THR A 336 -17.16 -2.48 -2.85
N CYS A 337 -17.18 -2.91 -1.58
CA CYS A 337 -17.61 -2.07 -0.49
C CYS A 337 -16.71 -0.83 -0.33
N CYS A 338 -15.39 -0.97 -0.51
CA CYS A 338 -14.47 0.15 -0.49
C CYS A 338 -14.64 1.11 -1.68
N VAL A 339 -14.85 0.59 -2.89
CA VAL A 339 -15.16 1.42 -4.07
C VAL A 339 -16.41 2.26 -3.82
N ILE A 340 -17.48 1.65 -3.29
CA ILE A 340 -18.73 2.35 -2.98
C ILE A 340 -18.52 3.35 -1.83
N GLY A 341 -17.71 2.99 -0.82
CA GLY A 341 -17.32 3.89 0.27
C GLY A 341 -16.64 5.16 -0.26
N ASN A 342 -15.64 5.00 -1.13
CA ASN A 342 -14.95 6.11 -1.80
C ASN A 342 -15.90 6.97 -2.65
N TYR A 343 -16.87 6.36 -3.34
CA TYR A 343 -17.89 7.08 -4.08
C TYR A 343 -18.76 7.97 -3.17
N TYR A 344 -19.22 7.45 -2.03
CA TYR A 344 -20.00 8.24 -1.06
C TYR A 344 -19.16 9.31 -0.36
N SER A 345 -17.90 9.00 -0.06
CA SER A 345 -16.93 9.96 0.50
C SER A 345 -16.74 11.17 -0.44
N LEU A 346 -16.56 10.92 -1.75
CA LEU A 346 -16.41 11.98 -2.74
C LEU A 346 -17.68 12.84 -2.90
N ARG A 347 -18.85 12.27 -2.56
CA ARG A 347 -20.14 12.98 -2.47
C ARG A 347 -20.35 13.71 -1.14
N ARG A 348 -19.39 13.64 -0.21
CA ARG A 348 -19.46 14.18 1.16
C ARG A 348 -20.52 13.53 2.05
N GLU A 349 -20.95 12.31 1.71
CA GLU A 349 -21.89 11.52 2.50
C GLU A 349 -21.10 10.56 3.42
N HIS A 350 -20.30 11.12 4.33
CA HIS A 350 -19.31 10.41 5.15
C HIS A 350 -19.91 9.30 6.04
N GLU A 351 -21.10 9.50 6.60
CA GLU A 351 -21.78 8.48 7.41
C GLU A 351 -22.09 7.21 6.60
N LYS A 352 -22.51 7.37 5.33
CA LYS A 352 -22.76 6.24 4.44
C LYS A 352 -21.44 5.58 4.04
N ALA A 353 -20.41 6.36 3.76
CA ALA A 353 -19.08 5.84 3.44
C ALA A 353 -18.56 4.93 4.57
N VAL A 354 -18.62 5.40 5.83
CA VAL A 354 -18.29 4.59 7.01
C VAL A 354 -19.14 3.33 7.08
N GLY A 355 -20.45 3.42 6.85
CA GLY A 355 -21.33 2.24 6.82
C GLY A 355 -20.92 1.19 5.78
N TYR A 356 -20.34 1.60 4.63
CA TYR A 356 -19.80 0.67 3.64
C TYR A 356 -18.42 0.14 4.00
N PHE A 357 -17.52 0.95 4.57
CA PHE A 357 -16.23 0.48 5.07
C PHE A 357 -16.39 -0.52 6.22
N GLN A 358 -17.34 -0.29 7.13
CA GLN A 358 -17.69 -1.27 8.17
C GLN A 358 -18.21 -2.59 7.59
N ARG A 359 -18.99 -2.55 6.50
CA ARG A 359 -19.40 -3.77 5.78
C ARG A 359 -18.21 -4.47 5.13
N ALA A 360 -17.24 -3.74 4.58
CA ALA A 360 -16.02 -4.33 4.06
C ALA A 360 -15.28 -5.11 5.16
N LEU A 361 -15.17 -4.52 6.36
CA LEU A 361 -14.56 -5.15 7.53
C LEU A 361 -15.36 -6.34 8.10
N GLN A 362 -16.68 -6.36 7.92
CA GLN A 362 -17.49 -7.53 8.26
C GLN A 362 -17.25 -8.71 7.31
N LEU A 363 -16.90 -8.44 6.05
CA LEU A 363 -16.56 -9.47 5.07
C LEU A 363 -15.12 -9.97 5.26
N ASP A 364 -14.19 -9.05 5.48
CA ASP A 364 -12.80 -9.33 5.83
C ASP A 364 -12.28 -8.34 6.87
N ASN A 365 -12.14 -8.81 8.11
CA ASN A 365 -11.66 -8.00 9.23
C ASN A 365 -10.17 -7.62 9.09
N LYS A 366 -9.40 -8.36 8.29
CA LYS A 366 -7.97 -8.11 8.05
C LYS A 366 -7.74 -7.18 6.86
N TYR A 367 -8.80 -6.63 6.27
CA TYR A 367 -8.69 -5.76 5.10
C TYR A 367 -8.21 -4.35 5.47
N LEU A 368 -6.90 -4.15 5.32
CA LEU A 368 -6.15 -2.94 5.75
C LEU A 368 -6.70 -1.63 5.17
N ALA A 369 -7.05 -1.61 3.87
CA ALA A 369 -7.51 -0.40 3.20
C ALA A 369 -8.83 0.15 3.80
N ALA A 370 -9.73 -0.74 4.26
CA ALA A 370 -10.98 -0.28 4.87
C ALA A 370 -10.75 0.41 6.23
N TRP A 371 -9.82 -0.08 7.06
CA TRP A 371 -9.51 0.57 8.33
C TRP A 371 -8.95 1.98 8.14
N THR A 372 -8.03 2.15 7.20
CA THR A 372 -7.41 3.47 6.92
C THR A 372 -8.42 4.45 6.31
N LEU A 373 -9.22 4.02 5.34
CA LEU A 373 -10.26 4.85 4.73
C LEU A 373 -11.34 5.24 5.74
N MET A 374 -11.77 4.30 6.60
CA MET A 374 -12.72 4.59 7.68
C MET A 374 -12.16 5.64 8.66
N GLY A 375 -10.85 5.59 8.96
CA GLY A 375 -10.16 6.62 9.75
C GLY A 375 -10.25 8.00 9.11
N HIS A 376 -10.03 8.12 7.78
CA HIS A 376 -10.16 9.39 7.07
C HIS A 376 -11.59 9.94 7.14
N GLU A 377 -12.61 9.10 6.94
CA GLU A 377 -14.00 9.56 7.06
C GLU A 377 -14.33 10.04 8.48
N PHE A 378 -13.79 9.41 9.52
CA PHE A 378 -13.96 9.89 10.89
C PHE A 378 -13.28 11.24 11.15
N ILE A 379 -12.13 11.50 10.52
CA ILE A 379 -11.48 12.83 10.54
C ILE A 379 -12.40 13.88 9.92
N GLU A 380 -12.96 13.61 8.74
CA GLU A 380 -13.87 14.53 8.04
C GLU A 380 -15.14 14.82 8.85
N MET A 381 -15.66 13.80 9.55
CA MET A 381 -16.76 13.95 10.50
C MET A 381 -16.35 14.58 11.84
N LYS A 382 -15.07 14.92 12.04
CA LYS A 382 -14.47 15.45 13.27
C LYS A 382 -14.60 14.53 14.49
N ASN A 383 -14.82 13.24 14.27
CA ASN A 383 -14.83 12.23 15.33
C ASN A 383 -13.42 11.67 15.52
N THR A 384 -12.56 12.44 16.20
CA THR A 384 -11.15 12.10 16.38
C THR A 384 -10.92 10.83 17.21
N ALA A 385 -11.80 10.52 18.17
CA ALA A 385 -11.69 9.31 18.99
C ALA A 385 -11.84 8.03 18.14
N ALA A 386 -12.91 7.96 17.34
CA ALA A 386 -13.13 6.82 16.45
C ALA A 386 -12.07 6.72 15.35
N ALA A 387 -11.54 7.85 14.87
CA ALA A 387 -10.43 7.87 13.91
C ALA A 387 -9.16 7.24 14.49
N VAL A 388 -8.79 7.58 15.73
CA VAL A 388 -7.62 7.01 16.41
C VAL A 388 -7.76 5.50 16.56
N ASP A 389 -8.94 5.01 16.95
CA ASP A 389 -9.18 3.57 17.08
C ASP A 389 -9.09 2.85 15.72
N ALA A 390 -9.67 3.43 14.66
CA ALA A 390 -9.59 2.86 13.31
C ALA A 390 -8.14 2.77 12.80
N TYR A 391 -7.34 3.82 12.99
CA TYR A 391 -5.93 3.78 12.58
C TYR A 391 -5.07 2.86 13.45
N ARG A 392 -5.36 2.73 14.75
CA ARG A 392 -4.68 1.74 15.60
C ARG A 392 -4.92 0.32 15.10
N HIS A 393 -6.16 0.00 14.75
CA HIS A 393 -6.48 -1.29 14.13
C HIS A 393 -5.78 -1.51 12.79
N ALA A 394 -5.64 -0.47 11.97
CA ALA A 394 -4.86 -0.57 10.73
C ALA A 394 -3.39 -0.90 11.01
N VAL A 395 -2.77 -0.21 11.98
CA VAL A 395 -1.38 -0.45 12.41
C VAL A 395 -1.19 -1.84 13.02
N ASP A 396 -2.14 -2.32 13.81
CA ASP A 396 -2.11 -3.66 14.41
C ASP A 396 -2.23 -4.75 13.33
N THR A 397 -2.88 -4.45 12.21
CA THR A 397 -3.03 -5.36 11.06
C THR A 397 -1.78 -5.37 10.19
N ASP A 398 -1.28 -4.21 9.77
CA ASP A 398 0.02 -4.07 9.10
C ASP A 398 0.73 -2.80 9.59
N ALA A 399 1.83 -3.01 10.33
CA ALA A 399 2.65 -1.94 10.84
C ALA A 399 3.44 -1.18 9.74
N ARG A 400 3.46 -1.70 8.50
CA ARG A 400 4.16 -1.10 7.35
C ARG A 400 3.30 -0.08 6.60
N ASP A 401 2.01 0.04 6.91
CA ASP A 401 1.17 1.05 6.25
C ASP A 401 1.50 2.46 6.76
N TYR A 402 2.24 3.21 5.95
CA TYR A 402 2.59 4.59 6.24
C TYR A 402 1.35 5.50 6.33
N ARG A 403 0.24 5.16 5.65
CA ARG A 403 -0.98 5.98 5.64
C ARG A 403 -1.66 5.95 7.01
N ALA A 404 -1.66 4.79 7.67
CA ALA A 404 -2.19 4.67 9.03
C ALA A 404 -1.37 5.49 10.03
N TRP A 405 -0.03 5.43 9.94
CA TRP A 405 0.85 6.24 10.78
C TRP A 405 0.70 7.75 10.53
N TYR A 406 0.57 8.15 9.26
CA TYR A 406 0.33 9.53 8.89
C TYR A 406 -1.04 10.01 9.40
N GLY A 407 -2.10 9.22 9.24
CA GLY A 407 -3.43 9.50 9.77
C GLY A 407 -3.45 9.62 11.30
N LEU A 408 -2.69 8.78 12.03
CA LEU A 408 -2.47 8.97 13.46
C LEU A 408 -1.77 10.30 13.75
N GLY A 409 -0.68 10.63 13.04
CA GLY A 409 -0.02 11.92 13.18
C GLY A 409 -0.98 13.10 13.00
N GLN A 410 -1.80 13.07 11.94
CA GLN A 410 -2.78 14.10 11.61
C GLN A 410 -3.88 14.22 12.67
N THR A 411 -4.41 13.10 13.16
CA THR A 411 -5.41 13.12 14.24
C THR A 411 -4.86 13.71 15.53
N TYR A 412 -3.62 13.38 15.93
CA TYR A 412 -2.97 13.94 17.12
C TYR A 412 -2.58 15.41 16.96
N GLU A 413 -2.27 15.85 15.73
CA GLU A 413 -2.07 17.26 15.39
C GLU A 413 -3.38 18.05 15.55
N MET A 414 -4.51 17.51 15.06
CA MET A 414 -5.84 18.12 15.26
C MET A 414 -6.25 18.19 16.74
N LEU A 415 -5.78 17.23 17.56
CA LEU A 415 -5.96 17.25 19.01
C LEU A 415 -5.00 18.22 19.74
N ASN A 416 -4.19 18.98 19.00
CA ASN A 416 -3.19 19.92 19.52
C ASN A 416 -2.16 19.27 20.45
N MET A 417 -1.77 18.02 20.14
CA MET A 417 -0.76 17.24 20.86
C MET A 417 0.47 16.99 19.97
N PRO A 418 1.28 18.02 19.68
CA PRO A 418 2.34 17.94 18.66
C PRO A 418 3.45 16.95 19.00
N HIS A 419 3.73 16.70 20.28
CA HIS A 419 4.72 15.69 20.69
C HIS A 419 4.34 14.26 20.29
N TYR A 420 3.05 13.90 20.43
CA TYR A 420 2.58 12.58 19.99
C TYR A 420 2.53 12.51 18.46
N ALA A 421 2.06 13.57 17.81
CA ALA A 421 2.05 13.67 16.35
C ALA A 421 3.45 13.49 15.75
N CYS A 422 4.49 14.14 16.31
CA CYS A 422 5.88 13.96 15.88
C CYS A 422 6.30 12.48 15.91
N ASN A 423 5.98 11.75 16.98
CA ASN A 423 6.37 10.32 17.07
C ASN A 423 5.73 9.47 15.97
N TYR A 424 4.46 9.73 15.64
CA TYR A 424 3.77 8.99 14.58
C TYR A 424 4.25 9.41 13.19
N TYR A 425 4.46 10.71 12.94
CA TYR A 425 5.04 11.19 11.69
C TYR A 425 6.48 10.71 11.47
N MET A 426 7.30 10.59 12.52
CA MET A 426 8.64 9.99 12.41
C MET A 426 8.57 8.53 11.96
N ARG A 427 7.58 7.75 12.45
CA ARG A 427 7.38 6.37 11.98
C ARG A 427 6.94 6.32 10.52
N ALA A 428 6.03 7.20 10.11
CA ALA A 428 5.62 7.31 8.71
C ALA A 428 6.80 7.70 7.80
N ALA A 429 7.62 8.66 8.22
CA ALA A 429 8.83 9.10 7.50
C ALA A 429 9.91 8.00 7.44
N ALA A 430 10.01 7.13 8.45
CA ALA A 430 10.92 5.99 8.42
C ALA A 430 10.52 4.95 7.37
N LEU A 431 9.21 4.75 7.16
CA LEU A 431 8.68 3.86 6.13
C LEU A 431 8.83 4.44 4.72
N ARG A 432 8.68 5.77 4.58
CA ARG A 432 8.85 6.48 3.30
C ARG A 432 9.83 7.65 3.44
N PRO A 433 11.16 7.39 3.42
CA PRO A 433 12.17 8.43 3.65
C PRO A 433 12.21 9.54 2.61
N TYR A 434 11.74 9.27 1.38
CA TYR A 434 11.79 10.22 0.26
C TYR A 434 10.47 10.97 0.02
N ASP A 435 9.42 10.72 0.83
CA ASP A 435 8.15 11.42 0.71
C ASP A 435 8.23 12.79 1.41
N SER A 436 8.16 13.86 0.63
CA SER A 436 8.28 15.23 1.14
C SER A 436 7.12 15.61 2.07
N ARG A 437 5.93 15.02 1.90
CA ARG A 437 4.75 15.32 2.75
C ARG A 437 4.98 14.96 4.22
N MET A 438 5.62 13.82 4.47
CA MET A 438 5.89 13.31 5.82
C MET A 438 6.85 14.24 6.57
N TRP A 439 7.90 14.68 5.88
CA TRP A 439 8.90 15.61 6.44
C TRP A 439 8.35 17.02 6.65
N CYS A 440 7.48 17.50 5.76
CA CYS A 440 6.77 18.76 5.96
C CYS A 440 5.86 18.72 7.19
N ALA A 441 5.06 17.66 7.35
CA ALA A 441 4.19 17.49 8.51
C ALA A 441 4.98 17.41 9.82
N LEU A 442 6.11 16.71 9.81
CA LEU A 442 7.03 16.67 10.95
C LEU A 442 7.62 18.05 11.27
N GLY A 443 8.02 18.82 10.24
CA GLY A 443 8.47 20.20 10.37
C GLY A 443 7.43 21.11 11.00
N SER A 444 6.17 21.02 10.55
CA SER A 444 5.04 21.80 11.11
C SER A 444 4.77 21.43 12.57
N CYS A 445 4.89 20.16 12.94
CA CYS A 445 4.77 19.73 14.34
C CYS A 445 5.91 20.25 15.23
N TYR A 446 7.14 20.32 14.72
CA TYR A 446 8.26 20.93 15.44
C TYR A 446 8.10 22.44 15.58
N GLU A 447 7.58 23.13 14.57
CA GLU A 447 7.22 24.55 14.66
C GLU A 447 6.16 24.79 15.75
N ALA A 448 5.09 23.99 15.77
CA ALA A 448 4.06 24.05 16.81
C ALA A 448 4.63 23.77 18.22
N SER A 449 5.68 22.94 18.31
CA SER A 449 6.40 22.67 19.56
C SER A 449 7.50 23.71 19.89
N SER A 450 7.62 24.79 19.11
CA SER A 450 8.67 25.81 19.22
C SER A 450 10.12 25.29 19.09
N GLN A 451 10.31 24.12 18.48
CA GLN A 451 11.62 23.51 18.26
C GLN A 451 12.15 23.86 16.86
N ARG A 452 12.79 25.03 16.74
CA ARG A 452 13.24 25.57 15.44
C ARG A 452 14.30 24.73 14.75
N THR A 453 15.30 24.25 15.48
CA THR A 453 16.42 23.49 14.90
C THR A 453 15.99 22.18 14.22
N PRO A 454 15.18 21.29 14.84
CA PRO A 454 14.70 20.09 14.15
C PRO A 454 13.65 20.40 13.07
N ALA A 455 12.90 21.50 13.17
CA ALA A 455 12.00 21.94 12.10
C ALA A 455 12.78 22.25 10.81
N ILE A 456 13.86 23.04 10.92
CA ILE A 456 14.74 23.38 9.79
C ILE A 456 15.32 22.12 9.14
N GLU A 457 15.81 21.17 9.93
CA GLU A 457 16.37 19.92 9.39
C GLU A 457 15.29 19.07 8.69
N SER A 458 14.09 19.01 9.24
CA SER A 458 12.96 18.28 8.66
C SER A 458 12.55 18.88 7.31
N TYR A 459 12.39 20.21 7.23
CA TYR A 459 12.06 20.85 5.96
C TYR A 459 13.20 20.77 4.94
N ARG A 460 14.47 20.82 5.35
CA ARG A 460 15.61 20.57 4.46
C ARG A 460 15.56 19.18 3.85
N ARG A 461 15.21 18.16 4.65
CA ARG A 461 14.99 16.80 4.15
C ARG A 461 13.80 16.72 3.20
N ALA A 462 12.73 17.48 3.46
CA ALA A 462 11.58 17.55 2.56
C ALA A 462 11.96 18.02 1.14
N LEU A 463 12.93 18.95 1.01
CA LEU A 463 13.44 19.43 -0.28
C LEU A 463 14.21 18.36 -1.08
N LEU A 464 14.72 17.31 -0.43
CA LEU A 464 15.38 16.19 -1.13
C LEU A 464 14.38 15.21 -1.75
N GLY A 465 13.10 15.30 -1.36
CA GLY A 465 12.03 14.40 -1.77
C GLY A 465 11.31 14.84 -3.05
N THR A 466 10.09 14.32 -3.24
CA THR A 466 9.23 14.62 -4.40
C THR A 466 8.75 16.09 -4.43
N ALA A 467 8.68 16.67 -5.62
CA ALA A 467 8.45 18.10 -5.87
C ALA A 467 7.08 18.67 -5.43
N GLU A 468 6.07 17.84 -5.13
CA GLU A 468 4.69 18.30 -4.84
C GLU A 468 4.60 19.31 -3.69
N ASN A 469 5.40 19.14 -2.63
CA ASN A 469 5.40 20.01 -1.44
C ASN A 469 6.66 20.87 -1.32
N GLU A 470 7.44 20.99 -2.39
CA GLU A 470 8.69 21.74 -2.38
C GLU A 470 8.44 23.22 -2.03
N ALA A 471 7.44 23.85 -2.64
CA ALA A 471 7.07 25.24 -2.36
C ALA A 471 6.77 25.48 -0.86
N VAL A 472 5.98 24.61 -0.23
CA VAL A 472 5.62 24.76 1.19
C VAL A 472 6.86 24.63 2.07
N ALA A 473 7.74 23.66 1.77
CA ALA A 473 8.99 23.49 2.51
C ALA A 473 9.93 24.70 2.37
N ILE A 474 10.07 25.26 1.15
CA ILE A 474 10.89 26.46 0.90
C ILE A 474 10.33 27.65 1.66
N THR A 475 9.02 27.91 1.58
CA THR A 475 8.38 29.03 2.29
C THR A 475 8.60 28.93 3.79
N ARG A 476 8.38 27.75 4.38
CA ARG A 476 8.57 27.54 5.83
C ARG A 476 10.03 27.71 6.24
N LEU A 477 10.98 27.20 5.45
CA LEU A 477 12.42 27.42 5.71
C LEU A 477 12.81 28.89 5.66
N ALA A 478 12.30 29.65 4.67
CA ALA A 478 12.61 31.06 4.54
C ALA A 478 12.17 31.85 5.78
N HIS A 479 10.95 31.62 6.26
CA HIS A 479 10.44 32.22 7.50
C HIS A 479 11.22 31.78 8.74
N LEU A 480 11.57 30.50 8.86
CA LEU A 480 12.37 30.01 9.99
C LEU A 480 13.77 30.63 10.06
N TYR A 481 14.40 30.90 8.91
CA TYR A 481 15.69 31.59 8.87
C TYR A 481 15.58 33.08 9.15
N ASP A 482 14.50 33.72 8.70
CA ASP A 482 14.20 35.12 9.03
C ASP A 482 13.97 35.28 10.54
N ASP A 483 13.15 34.40 11.14
CA ASP A 483 12.90 34.33 12.58
C ASP A 483 14.15 33.99 13.41
N ALA A 484 15.14 33.32 12.80
CA ALA A 484 16.44 33.04 13.40
C ALA A 484 17.44 34.20 13.24
N GLY A 485 17.12 35.22 12.43
CA GLY A 485 17.99 36.37 12.13
C GLY A 485 19.08 36.08 11.08
N ASP A 486 19.07 34.91 10.43
CA ASP A 486 20.02 34.55 9.39
C ASP A 486 19.52 35.06 8.02
N ARG A 487 19.57 36.39 7.86
CA ARG A 487 19.15 37.11 6.65
C ARG A 487 19.73 36.55 5.34
N PRO A 488 21.02 36.18 5.21
CA PRO A 488 21.53 35.67 3.94
C PRO A 488 20.94 34.31 3.56
N LYS A 489 20.71 33.40 4.53
CA LYS A 489 20.03 32.13 4.23
C LYS A 489 18.55 32.33 3.92
N ALA A 490 17.88 33.22 4.63
CA ALA A 490 16.49 33.58 4.35
C ALA A 490 16.35 34.12 2.91
N ALA A 491 17.22 35.05 2.50
CA ALA A 491 17.26 35.58 1.13
C ALA A 491 17.46 34.47 0.08
N TYR A 492 18.35 33.51 0.33
CA TYR A 492 18.56 32.38 -0.56
C TYR A 492 17.28 31.55 -0.77
N TYR A 493 16.57 31.19 0.30
CA TYR A 493 15.32 30.41 0.19
C TYR A 493 14.18 31.22 -0.42
N PHE A 494 14.07 32.52 -0.12
CA PHE A 494 13.10 33.38 -0.79
C PHE A 494 13.37 33.53 -2.30
N GLN A 495 14.65 33.61 -2.71
CA GLN A 495 15.00 33.60 -4.12
C GLN A 495 14.62 32.26 -4.77
N LEU A 496 14.92 31.14 -4.10
CA LEU A 496 14.56 29.81 -4.57
C LEU A 496 13.03 29.65 -4.75
N LEU A 497 12.24 30.24 -3.84
CA LEU A 497 10.78 30.24 -3.93
C LEU A 497 10.29 30.97 -5.19
N VAL A 498 10.85 32.15 -5.48
CA VAL A 498 10.52 32.93 -6.69
C VAL A 498 10.92 32.16 -7.95
N GLU A 499 12.10 31.55 -7.97
CA GLU A 499 12.56 30.71 -9.10
C GLU A 499 11.64 29.50 -9.33
N HIS A 500 11.22 28.83 -8.26
CA HIS A 500 10.28 27.71 -8.32
C HIS A 500 8.91 28.14 -8.88
N ALA A 501 8.39 29.29 -8.44
CA ALA A 501 7.14 29.84 -8.97
C ALA A 501 7.23 30.18 -10.47
N VAL A 502 8.35 30.75 -10.92
CA VAL A 502 8.59 31.04 -12.35
C VAL A 502 8.66 29.78 -13.19
N LYS A 503 9.34 28.72 -12.70
CA LYS A 503 9.41 27.42 -13.40
C LYS A 503 8.02 26.80 -13.58
N ASN A 504 7.19 26.83 -12.54
CA ASN A 504 5.82 26.29 -12.61
C ASN A 504 4.94 27.10 -13.56
N ALA A 505 5.10 28.43 -13.60
CA ALA A 505 4.39 29.28 -14.55
C ALA A 505 4.80 29.03 -16.00
N GLY A 506 6.08 28.76 -16.26
CA GLY A 506 6.60 28.43 -17.59
C GLY A 506 6.12 27.06 -18.10
N ALA A 507 6.09 26.04 -17.23
CA ALA A 507 5.62 24.70 -17.59
C ALA A 507 4.14 24.66 -18.02
N LEU A 508 3.31 25.57 -17.48
CA LEU A 508 1.90 25.71 -17.85
C LEU A 508 1.71 26.41 -19.22
N GLN A 509 2.62 27.31 -19.62
CA GLN A 509 2.55 28.03 -20.91
C GLN A 509 2.84 27.15 -22.13
N ASP A 510 3.60 26.06 -21.99
CA ASP A 510 3.84 25.10 -23.08
C ASP A 510 2.63 24.21 -23.41
N THR A 511 1.55 24.28 -22.62
CA THR A 511 0.33 23.48 -22.80
C THR A 511 -0.92 24.28 -23.21
N ALA A 512 -0.84 25.61 -23.36
CA ALA A 512 -1.95 26.45 -23.85
C ALA A 512 -1.46 27.73 -24.57
N PRO A 513 -2.10 28.18 -25.67
CA PRO A 513 -1.64 29.37 -26.39
C PRO A 513 -2.10 30.67 -25.71
N SER A 514 -1.11 31.51 -25.39
CA SER A 514 -1.13 32.98 -25.28
C SER A 514 -2.45 33.70 -24.91
N ASN A 515 -2.65 33.98 -23.62
CA ASN A 515 -2.84 35.32 -23.02
C ASN A 515 -3.41 35.16 -21.59
N SER A 516 -2.98 36.06 -20.68
CA SER A 516 -3.36 36.20 -19.25
C SER A 516 -2.42 35.51 -18.24
N GLY A 517 -2.20 36.22 -17.13
CA GLY A 517 -1.10 36.05 -16.19
C GLY A 517 -1.08 34.74 -15.39
N LEU A 518 -0.04 34.64 -14.54
CA LEU A 518 0.24 33.55 -13.59
C LEU A 518 -1.04 32.89 -13.04
N PRO A 519 -1.39 31.67 -13.47
CA PRO A 519 -2.43 30.89 -12.83
C PRO A 519 -1.77 30.06 -11.71
N LEU A 520 -1.58 30.68 -10.54
CA LEU A 520 -1.22 29.98 -9.31
C LEU A 520 -2.48 29.78 -8.47
N GLN A 521 -2.78 28.53 -8.11
CA GLN A 521 -3.97 28.18 -7.33
C GLN A 521 -3.82 28.68 -5.88
N GLY A 522 -4.61 29.70 -5.53
CA GLY A 522 -4.88 30.12 -4.15
C GLY A 522 -4.35 31.50 -3.80
N GLN A 523 -5.22 32.36 -3.24
CA GLN A 523 -4.87 33.70 -2.75
C GLN A 523 -3.68 33.71 -1.77
N GLY A 524 -3.50 32.65 -0.96
CA GLY A 524 -2.41 32.56 0.01
C GLY A 524 -1.01 32.42 -0.60
N GLN A 525 -0.85 31.68 -1.72
CA GLN A 525 0.47 31.47 -2.34
C GLN A 525 1.01 32.74 -3.02
N MET A 526 0.11 33.53 -3.61
CA MET A 526 0.48 34.81 -4.23
C MET A 526 0.88 35.85 -3.18
N ASP A 527 0.22 35.87 -2.03
CA ASP A 527 0.63 36.70 -0.90
C ASP A 527 2.00 36.27 -0.34
N GLU A 528 2.26 34.98 -0.19
CA GLU A 528 3.57 34.47 0.24
C GLU A 528 4.69 34.87 -0.74
N LEU A 529 4.46 34.76 -2.05
CA LEU A 529 5.41 35.24 -3.06
C LEU A 529 5.64 36.75 -2.98
N ALA A 530 4.59 37.53 -2.73
CA ALA A 530 4.73 38.97 -2.52
C ALA A 530 5.59 39.27 -1.27
N THR A 531 5.43 38.51 -0.18
CA THR A 531 6.29 38.65 1.00
C THR A 531 7.75 38.32 0.71
N ALA A 532 8.01 37.29 -0.09
CA ALA A 532 9.36 36.92 -0.52
C ALA A 532 10.01 38.05 -1.33
N CYS A 533 9.28 38.62 -2.31
CA CYS A 533 9.77 39.73 -3.12
C CYS A 533 10.03 41.01 -2.31
N LEU A 534 9.16 41.33 -1.33
CA LEU A 534 9.38 42.45 -0.41
C LEU A 534 10.63 42.24 0.45
N PHE A 535 10.83 41.03 0.98
CA PHE A 535 12.02 40.69 1.76
C PHE A 535 13.29 40.83 0.90
N LEU A 536 13.31 40.26 -0.31
CA LEU A 536 14.44 40.35 -1.23
C LEU A 536 14.74 41.80 -1.64
N ALA A 537 13.70 42.61 -1.86
CA ALA A 537 13.87 44.03 -2.17
C ALA A 537 14.55 44.79 -1.03
N SER A 538 14.14 44.52 0.22
CA SER A 538 14.80 45.11 1.40
C SER A 538 16.24 44.63 1.56
N TYR A 539 16.50 43.34 1.30
CA TYR A 539 17.82 42.73 1.40
C TYR A 539 18.82 43.29 0.37
N GLU A 540 18.39 43.45 -0.89
CA GLU A 540 19.23 44.02 -1.95
C GLU A 540 19.42 45.53 -1.79
N HIS A 541 18.44 46.23 -1.19
CA HIS A 541 18.61 47.62 -0.81
C HIS A 541 19.71 47.79 0.25
N ASP A 542 19.68 46.96 1.30
CA ASP A 542 20.70 46.95 2.36
C ASP A 542 22.12 46.62 1.80
N ARG A 543 22.21 45.89 0.68
CA ARG A 543 23.46 45.58 -0.02
C ARG A 543 23.92 46.66 -1.01
N GLY A 544 23.11 47.68 -1.27
CA GLY A 544 23.43 48.76 -2.21
C GLY A 544 23.11 48.47 -3.68
N ASN A 545 22.17 47.55 -3.96
CA ASN A 545 21.70 47.21 -5.32
C ASN A 545 20.26 47.71 -5.58
N PRO A 546 20.03 49.03 -5.71
CA PRO A 546 18.68 49.59 -5.83
C PRO A 546 17.94 49.15 -7.10
N SER A 547 18.66 48.90 -8.19
CA SER A 547 18.08 48.45 -9.46
C SER A 547 17.44 47.05 -9.36
N VAL A 548 18.04 46.14 -8.60
CA VAL A 548 17.51 44.79 -8.34
C VAL A 548 16.34 44.86 -7.36
N SER A 549 16.45 45.69 -6.34
CA SER A 549 15.36 45.97 -5.39
C SER A 549 14.09 46.48 -6.10
N LEU A 550 14.23 47.45 -7.00
CA LEU A 550 13.11 47.97 -7.80
C LEU A 550 12.46 46.92 -8.71
N ARG A 551 13.23 45.94 -9.23
CA ARG A 551 12.67 44.84 -10.03
C ARG A 551 11.75 43.93 -9.22
N TYR A 552 12.16 43.54 -8.01
CA TYR A 552 11.32 42.73 -7.13
C TYR A 552 10.06 43.48 -6.69
N LEU A 553 10.19 44.78 -6.40
CA LEU A 553 9.03 45.60 -6.05
C LEU A 553 8.05 45.79 -7.22
N ALA A 554 8.57 45.97 -8.44
CA ALA A 554 7.74 46.05 -9.65
C ALA A 554 6.96 44.75 -9.88
N GLN A 555 7.57 43.58 -9.67
CA GLN A 555 6.89 42.29 -9.77
C GLN A 555 5.67 42.18 -8.83
N VAL A 556 5.77 42.72 -7.61
CA VAL A 556 4.64 42.74 -6.65
C VAL A 556 3.53 43.67 -7.12
N VAL A 557 3.87 44.84 -7.65
CA VAL A 557 2.90 45.83 -8.14
C VAL A 557 2.20 45.34 -9.42
N ASP A 558 2.95 44.73 -10.34
CA ASP A 558 2.40 44.17 -11.58
C ASP A 558 1.52 42.95 -11.30
N GLY A 559 1.92 42.10 -10.34
CA GLY A 559 1.13 40.95 -9.88
C GLY A 559 -0.18 41.32 -9.15
N ALA A 560 -0.32 42.56 -8.68
CA ALA A 560 -1.57 43.04 -8.10
C ALA A 560 -2.71 43.11 -9.13
N ASN A 561 -2.37 43.36 -10.41
CA ASN A 561 -3.36 43.47 -11.49
C ASN A 561 -3.97 42.10 -11.87
N SER A 562 -3.29 40.99 -11.55
CA SER A 562 -3.77 39.63 -11.81
C SER A 562 -4.78 39.10 -10.78
N GLY A 563 -5.01 39.83 -9.68
CA GLY A 563 -5.94 39.43 -8.62
C GLY A 563 -5.40 38.29 -7.76
N GLY A 564 -4.98 38.58 -6.52
CA GLY A 564 -4.47 37.57 -5.60
C GLY A 564 -3.55 38.08 -4.49
N ILE A 565 -3.00 39.28 -4.63
CA ILE A 565 -2.15 39.92 -3.62
C ILE A 565 -2.99 40.87 -2.76
N SER A 566 -2.81 40.80 -1.45
CA SER A 566 -3.44 41.70 -0.49
C SER A 566 -3.03 43.16 -0.71
N GLN A 567 -4.01 44.07 -0.64
CA GLN A 567 -3.80 45.50 -0.89
C GLN A 567 -2.71 46.10 0.02
N GLN A 568 -2.61 45.60 1.25
CA GLN A 568 -1.59 46.01 2.22
C GLN A 568 -0.16 45.79 1.69
N ARG A 569 0.11 44.63 1.07
CA ARG A 569 1.44 44.29 0.53
C ARG A 569 1.79 45.13 -0.70
N VAL A 570 0.80 45.47 -1.51
CA VAL A 570 0.97 46.37 -2.66
C VAL A 570 1.30 47.79 -2.21
N ASP A 571 0.64 48.26 -1.15
CA ASP A 571 0.91 49.58 -0.58
C ASP A 571 2.29 49.65 0.09
N GLU A 572 2.70 48.58 0.79
CA GLU A 572 4.07 48.39 1.30
C GLU A 572 5.11 48.45 0.17
N ALA A 573 4.88 47.73 -0.94
CA ALA A 573 5.76 47.73 -2.10
C ALA A 573 5.90 49.13 -2.72
N LYS A 574 4.78 49.84 -2.91
CA LYS A 574 4.78 51.22 -3.44
C LYS A 574 5.50 52.20 -2.52
N ALA A 575 5.35 52.04 -1.20
CA ALA A 575 6.07 52.86 -0.22
C ALA A 575 7.59 52.64 -0.30
N MET A 576 8.03 51.37 -0.37
CA MET A 576 9.45 51.03 -0.56
C MET A 576 9.97 51.54 -1.91
N MET A 577 9.22 51.41 -3.01
CA MET A 577 9.65 51.94 -4.31
C MET A 577 9.90 53.44 -4.27
N ARG A 578 9.03 54.21 -3.60
CA ARG A 578 9.22 55.66 -3.42
C ARG A 578 10.50 55.96 -2.65
N ALA A 579 10.74 55.25 -1.54
CA ALA A 579 11.94 55.43 -0.73
C ALA A 579 13.24 55.12 -1.50
N VAL A 580 13.26 54.04 -2.29
CA VAL A 580 14.43 53.66 -3.10
C VAL A 580 14.67 54.68 -4.23
N SER A 581 13.60 55.13 -4.91
CA SER A 581 13.71 56.12 -6.00
C SER A 581 14.15 57.52 -5.54
N GLN A 582 13.83 57.91 -4.31
CA GLN A 582 14.26 59.19 -3.74
C GLN A 582 15.75 59.19 -3.40
N ASN A 583 16.31 58.06 -2.97
CA ASN A 583 17.74 57.92 -2.68
C ASN A 583 18.62 57.87 -3.94
N GLU A 584 18.09 57.56 -5.12
CA GLU A 584 18.83 57.66 -6.40
C GLU A 584 18.86 59.09 -6.98
N SER A 585 17.97 59.98 -6.50
CA SER A 585 17.87 61.37 -6.98
C SER A 585 18.75 62.38 -6.23
N ILE A 586 19.59 61.89 -5.32
CA ILE A 586 20.58 62.63 -4.53
C ILE A 586 21.96 62.08 -4.91
#